data_AF-A0A970WCG7-F1
#
_entry.id   AF-A0A970WCG7-F1
#
_cell.length_a   1.000
_cell.length_b   1.000
_cell.length_c   1.000
_cell.angle_alpha   90.00
_cell.angle_beta   90.00
_cell.angle_gamma   90.00
#
_symmetry.space_group_name_H-M   'P 1'
#
loop_
_entity.id
_entity.type
_entity.pdbx_description
1 polymer ?
#
loop_
_entity_poly.entity_id
_entity_poly.type
_entity_poly.pdbx_seq_one_letter_code
_entity_poly.pdbx_strand_id
1 'polypeptide(L)'
;MDPARKGLIAISGPSCGGKGPLLAAVNQFHAEMRITSFSVIKCRESRASQPRPDEAGIWDDPDYFRTRVEIESLVGDRYVHAVSHGFPQVLDLQRVASAPTRLVVLEACQEITRQLPSSDYLREVDVTTVFVSPLGCRDIQYLRACDVDVAEYVKGLQVTRLLARAAFHQRPVDDAFLADVAVRARDAVEELRTAHLFNYVLVNRAGEGSPEWNRDAAGNFQGRPLGEAAAALEAFVQLFAGRPSPALENWQAQSL
;
A
#
# COMPACT_ATOMS: atom_id res chain seq x y z
N MET A 1 19.06 6.55 -2.38
CA MET A 1 19.46 5.16 -2.70
C MET A 1 20.82 5.20 -3.35
N ASP A 2 21.72 4.32 -2.94
CA ASP A 2 23.04 4.19 -3.57
C ASP A 2 22.84 3.67 -5.01
N PRO A 3 23.34 4.35 -6.06
CA PRO A 3 23.29 3.88 -7.45
C PRO A 3 24.19 2.66 -7.75
N ALA A 4 24.91 2.12 -6.77
CA ALA A 4 25.60 0.83 -6.85
C ALA A 4 24.78 -0.38 -6.31
N ARG A 5 23.86 -0.20 -5.35
CA ARG A 5 23.13 -1.31 -4.69
C ARG A 5 21.67 -1.54 -5.15
N LYS A 6 21.16 -2.78 -5.07
CA LYS A 6 19.74 -3.03 -5.34
C LYS A 6 18.87 -2.23 -4.36
N GLY A 7 17.86 -1.53 -4.86
CA GLY A 7 16.95 -0.71 -4.06
C GLY A 7 15.58 -1.38 -3.92
N LEU A 8 15.03 -1.36 -2.71
CA LEU A 8 13.66 -1.78 -2.41
C LEU A 8 12.89 -0.59 -1.85
N ILE A 9 11.78 -0.24 -2.49
CA ILE A 9 10.77 0.65 -1.91
C ILE A 9 9.57 -0.17 -1.49
N ALA A 10 9.36 -0.28 -0.19
CA ALA A 10 8.24 -1.01 0.39
C ALA A 10 7.15 -0.03 0.82
N ILE A 11 5.99 -0.13 0.18
CA ILE A 11 4.83 0.73 0.43
C ILE A 11 3.82 0.04 1.33
N SER A 12 3.30 0.79 2.29
CA SER A 12 2.23 0.38 3.19
C SER A 12 1.26 1.52 3.48
N GLY A 13 0.33 1.33 4.40
CA GLY A 13 -0.68 2.30 4.78
C GLY A 13 -2.10 1.78 4.60
N PRO A 14 -3.13 2.58 4.94
CA PRO A 14 -4.48 2.07 5.04
C PRO A 14 -5.04 1.52 3.76
N SER A 15 -5.96 0.57 3.89
CA SER A 15 -6.70 0.05 2.75
C SER A 15 -7.38 1.21 1.99
N CYS A 16 -7.51 1.12 0.67
CA CYS A 16 -8.02 2.21 -0.16
C CYS A 16 -7.17 3.49 -0.17
N GLY A 17 -5.96 3.48 0.40
CA GLY A 17 -4.99 4.58 0.32
C GLY A 17 -4.43 4.87 -1.08
N GLY A 18 -4.81 4.09 -2.10
CA GLY A 18 -4.38 4.30 -3.50
C GLY A 18 -3.04 3.64 -3.87
N LYS A 19 -2.55 2.69 -3.07
CA LYS A 19 -1.30 1.94 -3.32
C LYS A 19 -1.33 1.19 -4.67
N GLY A 20 -2.39 0.43 -4.94
CA GLY A 20 -2.54 -0.33 -6.18
C GLY A 20 -2.53 0.56 -7.44
N PRO A 21 -3.42 1.57 -7.54
CA PRO A 21 -3.42 2.52 -8.66
C PRO A 21 -2.10 3.29 -8.81
N LEU A 22 -1.44 3.66 -7.70
CA LEU A 22 -0.12 4.29 -7.73
C LEU A 22 0.92 3.40 -8.41
N LEU A 23 1.01 2.12 -8.03
CA LEU A 23 1.94 1.17 -8.65
C LEU A 23 1.61 0.92 -10.12
N ALA A 24 0.32 0.75 -10.45
CA ALA A 24 -0.12 0.57 -11.82
C ALA A 24 0.24 1.80 -12.68
N ALA A 25 0.09 3.00 -12.13
CA ALA A 25 0.41 4.25 -12.84
C ALA A 25 1.92 4.42 -13.06
N VAL A 26 2.78 4.05 -12.10
CA VAL A 26 4.23 4.04 -12.31
C VAL A 26 4.60 3.09 -13.45
N ASN A 27 4.08 1.86 -13.44
CA ASN A 27 4.38 0.88 -14.48
C ASN A 27 3.92 1.34 -15.88
N GLN A 28 2.76 2.01 -15.96
CA GLN A 28 2.19 2.46 -17.23
C GLN A 28 2.86 3.73 -17.77
N PHE A 29 3.09 4.72 -16.91
CA PHE A 29 3.46 6.08 -17.33
C PHE A 29 4.92 6.44 -17.09
N HIS A 30 5.65 5.59 -16.36
CA HIS A 30 7.06 5.74 -16.02
C HIS A 30 7.86 4.45 -16.28
N ALA A 31 7.53 3.75 -17.38
CA ALA A 31 8.17 2.49 -17.77
C ALA A 31 9.71 2.61 -17.95
N GLU A 32 10.22 3.82 -18.19
CA GLU A 32 11.66 4.11 -18.25
C GLU A 32 12.40 3.76 -16.95
N MET A 33 11.71 3.71 -15.81
CA MET A 33 12.30 3.38 -14.51
C MET A 33 12.64 1.90 -14.36
N ARG A 34 12.08 1.03 -15.21
CA ARG A 34 12.33 -0.41 -15.21
C ARG A 34 12.25 -1.01 -13.81
N ILE A 35 11.09 -0.86 -13.16
CA ILE A 35 10.85 -1.43 -11.83
C ILE A 35 10.33 -2.86 -11.91
N THR A 36 10.61 -3.66 -10.89
CA THR A 36 9.89 -4.91 -10.62
C THR A 36 8.93 -4.63 -9.48
N SER A 37 7.63 -4.76 -9.71
CA SER A 37 6.60 -4.56 -8.69
C SER A 37 5.92 -5.87 -8.32
N PHE A 38 5.76 -6.14 -7.03
CA PHE A 38 4.93 -7.26 -6.56
C PHE A 38 4.35 -6.95 -5.18
N SER A 39 3.43 -7.81 -4.72
CA SER A 39 2.88 -7.76 -3.36
C SER A 39 3.29 -8.97 -2.55
N VAL A 40 2.97 -8.94 -1.25
CA VAL A 40 2.95 -10.13 -0.40
C VAL A 40 2.03 -11.21 -0.96
N ILE A 41 2.29 -12.46 -0.59
CA ILE A 41 1.39 -13.59 -0.82
C ILE A 41 0.22 -13.46 0.15
N LYS A 42 -1.00 -13.36 -0.39
CA LYS A 42 -2.23 -13.14 0.35
C LYS A 42 -2.98 -14.45 0.55
N CYS A 43 -3.63 -14.59 1.70
CA CYS A 43 -4.54 -15.68 2.00
C CYS A 43 -5.79 -15.59 1.08
N ARG A 44 -6.11 -16.65 0.33
CA ARG A 44 -7.28 -16.73 -0.57
C ARG A 44 -8.60 -16.49 0.20
N GLU A 45 -8.65 -16.94 1.44
CA GLU A 45 -9.81 -16.81 2.33
C GLU A 45 -10.14 -15.34 2.63
N SER A 46 -9.17 -14.42 2.46
CA SER A 46 -9.39 -12.97 2.56
C SER A 46 -10.26 -12.37 1.43
N ARG A 47 -10.71 -13.20 0.49
CA ARG A 47 -11.54 -12.81 -0.67
C ARG A 47 -12.87 -13.56 -0.74
N ALA A 48 -13.29 -14.23 0.33
CA ALA A 48 -14.50 -15.07 0.33
C ALA A 48 -14.55 -16.01 -0.90
N SER A 49 -13.39 -16.51 -1.31
CA SER A 49 -13.19 -17.40 -2.47
C SER A 49 -13.48 -16.80 -3.85
N GLN A 50 -13.54 -15.47 -4.00
CA GLN A 50 -13.67 -14.81 -5.31
C GLN A 50 -12.68 -13.64 -5.45
N PRO A 51 -11.76 -13.65 -6.44
CA PRO A 51 -10.86 -12.54 -6.66
C PRO A 51 -11.64 -11.28 -7.06
N ARG A 52 -11.05 -10.11 -6.79
CA ARG A 52 -11.55 -8.86 -7.39
C ARG A 52 -11.34 -8.89 -8.91
N PRO A 53 -12.09 -8.07 -9.69
CA PRO A 53 -11.95 -8.04 -11.14
C PRO A 53 -10.50 -7.86 -11.63
N ASP A 54 -9.72 -7.02 -10.96
CA ASP A 54 -8.31 -6.75 -11.29
C ASP A 54 -7.31 -7.76 -10.66
N GLU A 55 -7.78 -8.68 -9.82
CA GLU A 55 -7.01 -9.80 -9.26
C GLU A 55 -7.23 -11.11 -10.05
N ALA A 56 -8.19 -11.15 -10.99
CA ALA A 56 -8.60 -12.38 -11.68
C ALA A 56 -7.45 -13.08 -12.42
N GLY A 57 -6.54 -12.31 -13.05
CA GLY A 57 -5.40 -12.85 -13.80
C GLY A 57 -4.28 -13.43 -12.93
N ILE A 58 -4.27 -13.16 -11.63
CA ILE A 58 -3.24 -13.62 -10.68
C ILE A 58 -3.80 -14.52 -9.57
N TRP A 59 -5.11 -14.83 -9.60
CA TRP A 59 -5.78 -15.57 -8.53
C TRP A 59 -5.23 -16.97 -8.30
N ASP A 60 -4.84 -17.64 -9.40
CA ASP A 60 -4.29 -18.99 -9.35
C ASP A 60 -2.76 -19.04 -9.28
N ASP A 61 -2.12 -17.88 -9.22
CA ASP A 61 -0.67 -17.77 -9.09
C ASP A 61 -0.26 -17.85 -7.60
N PRO A 62 0.51 -18.89 -7.20
CA PRO A 62 0.96 -19.05 -5.82
C PRO A 62 1.92 -17.96 -5.36
N ASP A 63 2.46 -17.13 -6.25
CA ASP A 63 3.26 -15.96 -5.88
C ASP A 63 2.40 -14.77 -5.43
N TYR A 64 1.07 -14.86 -5.57
CA TYR A 64 0.13 -13.82 -5.14
C TYR A 64 -0.91 -14.35 -4.16
N PHE A 65 -1.42 -15.57 -4.38
CA PHE A 65 -2.52 -16.12 -3.59
C PHE A 65 -2.30 -17.59 -3.21
N ARG A 66 -2.35 -17.86 -1.91
CA ARG A 66 -2.26 -19.21 -1.32
C ARG A 66 -3.34 -19.41 -0.27
N THR A 67 -3.65 -20.65 0.05
CA THR A 67 -4.49 -20.99 1.21
C THR A 67 -3.80 -20.64 2.51
N ARG A 68 -4.58 -20.55 3.60
CA ARG A 68 -4.01 -20.34 4.96
C ARG A 68 -2.92 -21.36 5.29
N VAL A 69 -3.18 -22.65 5.06
CA VAL A 69 -2.27 -23.74 5.40
C VAL A 69 -0.96 -23.63 4.63
N GLU A 70 -1.03 -23.32 3.34
CA GLU A 70 0.17 -23.12 2.52
C GLU A 70 1.00 -21.93 3.01
N ILE A 71 0.37 -20.81 3.40
CA ILE A 71 1.10 -19.67 3.95
C ILE A 71 1.79 -20.04 5.25
N GLU A 72 1.07 -20.67 6.18
CA GLU A 72 1.61 -21.07 7.49
C GLU A 72 2.76 -22.09 7.36
N SER A 73 2.81 -22.85 6.26
CA SER A 73 3.91 -23.79 5.98
C SER A 73 5.22 -23.13 5.52
N LEU A 74 5.18 -21.85 5.11
CA LEU A 74 6.36 -21.14 4.60
C LEU A 74 7.21 -20.60 5.73
N VAL A 75 8.17 -21.39 6.21
CA VAL A 75 8.99 -21.07 7.40
C VAL A 75 10.46 -20.77 7.07
N GLY A 76 11.14 -20.10 8.00
CA GLY A 76 12.57 -19.76 7.93
C GLY A 76 12.85 -18.31 7.53
N ASP A 77 14.13 -17.92 7.58
CA ASP A 77 14.59 -16.52 7.47
C ASP A 77 14.31 -15.85 6.12
N ARG A 78 13.93 -16.64 5.11
CA ARG A 78 13.49 -16.18 3.78
C ARG A 78 12.09 -15.55 3.81
N TYR A 79 11.25 -15.88 4.80
CA TYR A 79 9.85 -15.51 4.82
C TYR A 79 9.53 -14.55 5.97
N VAL A 80 8.86 -13.44 5.65
CA VAL A 80 8.37 -12.48 6.64
C VAL A 80 6.86 -12.59 6.74
N HIS A 81 6.36 -12.94 7.91
CA HIS A 81 4.94 -13.14 8.18
C HIS A 81 4.31 -11.92 8.82
N ALA A 82 3.01 -11.76 8.58
CA ALA A 82 2.14 -10.86 9.30
C ALA A 82 0.69 -11.31 9.22
N VAL A 83 -0.14 -10.72 10.07
CA VAL A 83 -1.60 -10.87 9.99
C VAL A 83 -2.19 -9.54 9.56
N SER A 84 -2.93 -9.54 8.45
CA SER A 84 -3.63 -8.36 7.96
C SER A 84 -5.14 -8.61 8.00
N HIS A 85 -5.85 -7.83 8.82
CA HIS A 85 -7.29 -7.93 9.02
C HIS A 85 -7.78 -9.36 9.33
N GLY A 86 -7.02 -10.11 10.15
CA GLY A 86 -7.35 -11.47 10.56
C GLY A 86 -6.91 -12.58 9.58
N PHE A 87 -6.24 -12.23 8.48
CA PHE A 87 -5.74 -13.19 7.50
C PHE A 87 -4.22 -13.18 7.44
N PRO A 88 -3.55 -14.36 7.40
CA PRO A 88 -2.11 -14.41 7.27
C PRO A 88 -1.66 -13.91 5.90
N GLN A 89 -0.50 -13.26 5.89
CA GLN A 89 0.22 -12.84 4.69
C GLN A 89 1.69 -13.16 4.88
N VAL A 90 2.38 -13.45 3.78
CA VAL A 90 3.80 -13.73 3.82
C VAL A 90 4.52 -13.07 2.65
N LEU A 91 5.68 -12.50 2.93
CA LEU A 91 6.62 -12.02 1.92
C LEU A 91 7.73 -13.05 1.73
N ASP A 92 7.97 -13.42 0.48
CA ASP A 92 9.17 -14.16 0.09
C ASP A 92 10.30 -13.17 -0.25
N LEU A 93 11.30 -13.08 0.62
CA LEU A 93 12.44 -12.16 0.46
C LEU A 93 13.35 -12.54 -0.72
N GLN A 94 13.33 -13.81 -1.15
CA GLN A 94 14.08 -14.23 -2.34
C GLN A 94 13.59 -13.48 -3.58
N ARG A 95 12.30 -13.13 -3.67
CA ARG A 95 11.76 -12.37 -4.81
C ARG A 95 12.37 -10.97 -4.91
N VAL A 96 12.68 -10.34 -3.78
CA VAL A 96 13.42 -9.06 -3.76
C VAL A 96 14.85 -9.30 -4.24
N ALA A 97 15.54 -10.27 -3.63
CA ALA A 97 16.94 -10.57 -3.91
C ALA A 97 17.18 -10.95 -5.37
N SER A 98 16.32 -11.79 -5.96
CA SER A 98 16.43 -12.28 -7.33
C SER A 98 15.74 -11.42 -8.39
N ALA A 99 15.04 -10.34 -8.01
CA ALA A 99 14.35 -9.48 -8.97
C ALA A 99 15.30 -9.05 -10.12
N PRO A 100 14.85 -9.10 -11.38
CA PRO A 100 15.72 -8.82 -12.54
C PRO A 100 16.11 -7.35 -12.63
N THR A 101 15.31 -6.48 -12.01
CA THR A 101 15.57 -5.04 -11.99
C THR A 101 16.33 -4.64 -10.74
N ARG A 102 17.05 -3.52 -10.88
CA ARG A 102 17.77 -2.89 -9.78
C ARG A 102 16.84 -2.27 -8.74
N LEU A 103 15.68 -1.78 -9.18
CA LEU A 103 14.69 -1.15 -8.33
C LEU A 103 13.47 -2.06 -8.21
N VAL A 104 13.14 -2.42 -6.97
CA VAL A 104 11.99 -3.24 -6.60
C VAL A 104 11.00 -2.38 -5.84
N VAL A 105 9.72 -2.52 -6.16
CA VAL A 105 8.64 -1.89 -5.42
C VAL A 105 7.71 -2.96 -4.85
N LEU A 106 7.53 -2.95 -3.54
CA LEU A 106 6.76 -3.95 -2.81
C LEU A 106 5.54 -3.31 -2.17
N GLU A 107 4.33 -3.83 -2.44
CA GLU A 107 3.16 -3.53 -1.62
C GLU A 107 3.01 -4.57 -0.49
N ALA A 108 3.05 -4.10 0.76
CA ALA A 108 2.91 -4.97 1.93
C ALA A 108 2.12 -4.32 3.07
N CYS A 109 1.64 -5.13 4.01
CA CYS A 109 1.08 -4.61 5.26
C CYS A 109 2.16 -3.91 6.11
N GLN A 110 1.70 -3.13 7.07
CA GLN A 110 2.56 -2.29 7.90
C GLN A 110 3.57 -3.11 8.70
N GLU A 111 3.16 -4.28 9.19
CA GLU A 111 3.99 -5.18 9.98
C GLU A 111 5.14 -5.78 9.16
N ILE A 112 4.86 -6.29 7.95
CA ILE A 112 5.91 -6.78 7.04
C ILE A 112 6.85 -5.63 6.68
N THR A 113 6.30 -4.47 6.27
CA THR A 113 7.10 -3.35 5.78
C THR A 113 8.10 -2.84 6.82
N ARG A 114 7.69 -2.79 8.09
CA ARG A 114 8.53 -2.33 9.21
C ARG A 114 9.65 -3.31 9.57
N GLN A 115 9.53 -4.59 9.23
CA GLN A 115 10.56 -5.59 9.51
C GLN A 115 11.69 -5.59 8.48
N LEU A 116 11.42 -5.11 7.25
CA LEU A 116 12.37 -5.19 6.13
C LEU A 116 13.71 -4.50 6.36
N PRO A 117 13.78 -3.29 6.95
CA PRO A 117 15.06 -2.62 7.17
C PRO A 117 16.01 -3.38 8.11
N SER A 118 15.46 -4.23 8.98
CA SER A 118 16.22 -5.03 9.95
C SER A 118 16.46 -6.47 9.48
N SER A 119 16.13 -6.81 8.24
CA SER A 119 16.28 -8.17 7.72
C SER A 119 17.73 -8.46 7.32
N ASP A 120 18.36 -9.42 7.97
CA ASP A 120 19.69 -9.91 7.58
C ASP A 120 19.72 -10.47 6.16
N TYR A 121 18.60 -11.05 5.71
CA TYR A 121 18.45 -11.57 4.35
C TYR A 121 18.55 -10.45 3.29
N LEU A 122 18.14 -9.24 3.65
CA LEU A 122 18.17 -8.06 2.78
C LEU A 122 19.36 -7.13 3.08
N ARG A 123 20.39 -7.57 3.80
CA ARG A 123 21.52 -6.70 4.22
C ARG A 123 22.22 -5.96 3.07
N GLU A 124 22.21 -6.53 1.86
CA GLU A 124 22.81 -5.96 0.64
C GLU A 124 21.83 -5.09 -0.17
N VAL A 125 20.56 -5.02 0.24
CA VAL A 125 19.49 -4.23 -0.39
C VAL A 125 19.27 -2.92 0.37
N ASP A 126 19.23 -1.80 -0.35
CA ASP A 126 18.85 -0.52 0.21
C ASP A 126 17.33 -0.47 0.38
N VAL A 127 16.85 -0.65 1.61
CA VAL A 127 15.40 -0.65 1.92
C VAL A 127 14.94 0.76 2.28
N THR A 128 13.90 1.24 1.57
CA THR A 128 13.16 2.46 1.87
C THR A 128 11.70 2.11 2.13
N THR A 129 11.18 2.50 3.29
CA THR A 129 9.78 2.27 3.66
C THR A 129 8.95 3.54 3.45
N VAL A 130 7.77 3.38 2.86
CA VAL A 130 6.84 4.48 2.56
C VAL A 130 5.46 4.16 3.10
N PHE A 131 4.91 5.04 3.91
CA PHE A 131 3.52 4.97 4.36
C PHE A 131 2.65 5.86 3.47
N VAL A 132 1.71 5.27 2.73
CA VAL A 132 0.74 6.00 1.92
C VAL A 132 -0.41 6.44 2.81
N SER A 133 -0.47 7.73 3.10
CA SER A 133 -1.41 8.30 4.07
C SER A 133 -2.59 9.01 3.38
N PRO A 134 -3.82 8.87 3.89
CA PRO A 134 -4.95 9.71 3.48
C PRO A 134 -4.77 11.19 3.82
N LEU A 135 -3.93 11.51 4.82
CA LEU A 135 -3.79 12.84 5.43
C LEU A 135 -2.31 13.19 5.59
N GLY A 136 -1.96 14.45 5.40
CA GLY A 136 -0.65 15.01 5.77
C GLY A 136 -0.65 15.55 7.20
N CYS A 137 0.55 15.90 7.70
CA CYS A 137 0.73 16.58 8.99
C CYS A 137 -0.10 17.87 9.08
N ARG A 138 -0.19 18.62 7.98
CA ARG A 138 -0.99 19.87 7.93
C ARG A 138 -2.48 19.60 8.10
N ASP A 139 -3.00 18.51 7.53
CA ASP A 139 -4.41 18.15 7.67
C ASP A 139 -4.71 17.77 9.12
N ILE A 140 -3.82 16.98 9.74
CA ILE A 140 -3.97 16.57 11.15
C ILE A 140 -3.91 17.79 12.08
N GLN A 141 -2.97 18.70 11.85
CA GLN A 141 -2.87 19.95 12.62
C GLN A 141 -4.13 20.82 12.46
N TYR A 142 -4.65 20.92 11.23
CA TYR A 142 -5.88 21.65 10.95
C TYR A 142 -7.08 21.04 11.67
N LEU A 143 -7.26 19.71 11.60
CA LEU A 143 -8.34 19.01 12.30
C LEU A 143 -8.30 19.27 13.82
N ARG A 144 -7.10 19.17 14.41
CA ARG A 144 -6.90 19.48 15.84
C ARG A 144 -7.22 20.94 16.18
N ALA A 145 -6.82 21.88 15.34
CA ALA A 145 -7.11 23.30 15.53
C ALA A 145 -8.61 23.63 15.41
N CYS A 146 -9.39 22.74 14.78
CA CYS A 146 -10.85 22.82 14.70
C CYS A 146 -11.56 21.97 15.76
N ASP A 147 -10.87 21.48 16.80
CA ASP A 147 -11.40 20.58 17.84
C ASP A 147 -12.07 19.30 17.29
N VAL A 148 -11.60 18.82 16.13
CA VAL A 148 -12.05 17.57 15.52
C VAL A 148 -11.22 16.39 16.04
N ASP A 149 -11.89 15.33 16.50
CA ASP A 149 -11.25 14.07 16.82
C ASP A 149 -10.67 13.43 15.54
N VAL A 150 -9.34 13.42 15.45
CA VAL A 150 -8.61 12.90 14.28
C VAL A 150 -8.86 11.41 14.07
N ALA A 151 -8.99 10.62 15.14
CA ALA A 151 -9.21 9.19 15.03
C ALA A 151 -10.62 8.89 14.47
N GLU A 152 -11.65 9.59 14.97
CA GLU A 152 -13.00 9.46 14.43
C GLU A 152 -13.10 9.98 12.99
N TYR A 153 -12.41 11.08 12.67
CA TYR A 153 -12.32 11.57 11.29
C TYR A 153 -11.71 10.54 10.35
N VAL A 154 -10.59 9.92 10.75
CA VAL A 154 -9.91 8.88 9.96
C VAL A 154 -10.81 7.65 9.77
N LYS A 155 -11.55 7.21 10.80
CA LYS A 155 -12.53 6.14 10.67
C LYS A 155 -13.59 6.49 9.63
N GLY A 156 -14.18 7.69 9.72
CA GLY A 156 -15.19 8.16 8.76
C GLY A 156 -14.65 8.20 7.34
N LEU A 157 -13.46 8.78 7.14
CA LEU A 157 -12.79 8.84 5.85
C LEU A 157 -12.52 7.43 5.28
N GLN A 158 -12.10 6.50 6.12
CA GLN A 158 -11.86 5.11 5.73
C GLN A 158 -13.15 4.41 5.27
N VAL A 159 -14.25 4.62 5.98
CA VAL A 159 -15.58 4.11 5.59
C VAL A 159 -15.97 4.67 4.21
N THR A 160 -15.87 5.98 3.99
CA THR A 160 -16.18 6.62 2.70
C THR A 160 -15.35 6.03 1.57
N ARG A 161 -14.04 5.83 1.79
CA ARG A 161 -13.14 5.26 0.76
C ARG A 161 -13.46 3.79 0.45
N LEU A 162 -13.81 2.99 1.45
CA LEU A 162 -14.21 1.60 1.24
C LEU A 162 -15.52 1.49 0.46
N LEU A 163 -16.50 2.36 0.75
CA LEU A 163 -17.76 2.45 0.00
C LEU A 163 -17.52 2.90 -1.44
N ALA A 164 -16.70 3.94 -1.65
CA ALA A 164 -16.33 4.39 -2.99
C ALA A 164 -15.64 3.28 -3.80
N ARG A 165 -14.73 2.52 -3.18
CA ARG A 165 -14.09 1.38 -3.83
C ARG A 165 -15.08 0.25 -4.12
N ALA A 166 -16.01 -0.04 -3.21
CA ALA A 166 -17.04 -1.04 -3.45
C ALA A 166 -17.91 -0.66 -4.65
N ALA A 167 -18.35 0.60 -4.74
CA ALA A 167 -19.07 1.11 -5.90
C ALA A 167 -18.24 1.02 -7.20
N PHE A 168 -16.95 1.41 -7.15
CA PHE A 168 -16.04 1.35 -8.29
C PHE A 168 -15.90 -0.08 -8.85
N HIS A 169 -15.75 -1.09 -7.99
CA HIS A 169 -15.67 -2.50 -8.41
C HIS A 169 -17.03 -3.21 -8.46
N GLN A 170 -18.15 -2.47 -8.34
CA GLN A 170 -19.51 -3.04 -8.34
C GLN A 170 -19.72 -4.16 -7.31
N ARG A 171 -19.02 -4.08 -6.16
CA ARG A 171 -19.19 -5.01 -5.04
C ARG A 171 -20.50 -4.70 -4.30
N PRO A 172 -21.36 -5.70 -4.04
CA PRO A 172 -22.54 -5.52 -3.20
C PRO A 172 -22.19 -5.02 -1.79
N VAL A 173 -23.03 -4.14 -1.24
CA VAL A 173 -22.95 -3.68 0.15
C VAL A 173 -23.87 -4.58 0.98
N ASP A 174 -23.30 -5.68 1.48
CA ASP A 174 -23.97 -6.65 2.35
C ASP A 174 -23.43 -6.61 3.79
N ASP A 175 -24.02 -7.39 4.70
CA ASP A 175 -23.62 -7.43 6.11
C ASP A 175 -22.15 -7.85 6.29
N ALA A 176 -21.67 -8.77 5.45
CA ALA A 176 -20.28 -9.22 5.48
C ALA A 176 -19.32 -8.08 5.09
N PHE A 177 -19.67 -7.28 4.09
CA PHE A 177 -18.93 -6.08 3.72
C PHE A 177 -18.97 -5.03 4.83
N LEU A 178 -20.12 -4.77 5.46
CA LEU A 178 -20.21 -3.78 6.54
C LEU A 178 -19.38 -4.17 7.77
N ALA A 179 -19.35 -5.46 8.12
CA ALA A 179 -18.49 -5.97 9.20
C ALA A 179 -17.00 -5.78 8.87
N ASP A 180 -16.59 -6.08 7.63
CA ASP A 180 -15.23 -5.88 7.12
C ASP A 180 -14.85 -4.38 7.08
N VAL A 181 -15.80 -3.49 6.75
CA VAL A 181 -15.62 -2.03 6.81
C VAL A 181 -15.35 -1.56 8.22
N ALA A 182 -16.12 -2.02 9.22
CA ALA A 182 -15.93 -1.63 10.61
C ALA A 182 -14.54 -2.01 11.14
N VAL A 183 -14.07 -3.22 10.80
CA VAL A 183 -12.72 -3.70 11.13
C VAL A 183 -11.66 -2.79 10.50
N ARG A 184 -11.76 -2.52 9.20
CA ARG A 184 -10.75 -1.70 8.49
C ARG A 184 -10.77 -0.24 8.88
N ALA A 185 -11.92 0.32 9.22
CA ALA A 185 -12.01 1.69 9.73
C ALA A 185 -11.26 1.85 11.06
N ARG A 186 -11.41 0.89 11.97
CA ARG A 186 -10.63 0.85 13.21
C ARG A 186 -9.14 0.65 12.93
N ASP A 187 -8.80 -0.34 12.11
CA ASP A 187 -7.40 -0.67 11.81
C ASP A 187 -6.67 0.51 11.14
N ALA A 188 -7.35 1.32 10.32
CA ALA A 188 -6.77 2.50 9.67
C ALA A 188 -6.23 3.56 10.65
N VAL A 189 -6.85 3.70 11.83
CA VAL A 189 -6.36 4.59 12.89
C VAL A 189 -5.05 4.06 13.46
N GLU A 190 -5.00 2.77 13.77
CA GLU A 190 -3.79 2.13 14.28
C GLU A 190 -2.67 2.16 13.24
N GLU A 191 -3.01 1.93 11.96
CA GLU A 191 -2.08 2.06 10.84
C GLU A 191 -1.49 3.46 10.77
N LEU A 192 -2.32 4.51 10.79
CA LEU A 192 -1.87 5.89 10.72
C LEU A 192 -0.91 6.25 11.87
N ARG A 193 -1.17 5.73 13.09
CA ARG A 193 -0.27 5.94 14.24
C ARG A 193 1.13 5.41 14.01
N THR A 194 1.31 4.40 13.15
CA THR A 194 2.63 3.87 12.82
C THR A 194 3.36 4.63 11.71
N ALA A 195 2.72 5.61 11.06
CA ALA A 195 3.30 6.29 9.89
C ALA A 195 4.67 6.92 10.17
N HIS A 196 4.92 7.40 11.40
CA HIS A 196 6.21 7.95 11.84
C HIS A 196 7.36 6.92 11.91
N LEU A 197 7.06 5.63 11.80
CA LEU A 197 8.05 4.55 11.79
C LEU A 197 8.57 4.26 10.37
N PHE A 198 8.05 4.93 9.35
CA PHE A 198 8.45 4.80 7.96
C PHE A 198 9.46 5.88 7.59
N ASN A 199 10.31 5.62 6.60
CA ASN A 199 11.25 6.65 6.13
C ASN A 199 10.52 7.87 5.55
N TYR A 200 9.42 7.62 4.85
CA TYR A 200 8.58 8.66 4.25
C TYR A 200 7.09 8.37 4.45
N VAL A 201 6.31 9.44 4.50
CA VAL A 201 4.86 9.43 4.41
C VAL A 201 4.47 10.09 3.08
N LEU A 202 3.90 9.31 2.17
CA LEU A 202 3.36 9.80 0.90
C LEU A 202 1.89 10.19 1.10
N VAL A 203 1.57 11.47 1.01
CA VAL A 203 0.20 11.94 1.15
C VAL A 203 -0.58 11.69 -0.15
N ASN A 204 -1.67 10.94 -0.05
CA ASN A 204 -2.56 10.63 -1.16
C ASN A 204 -4.04 10.78 -0.74
N ARG A 205 -4.62 11.93 -1.08
CA ARG A 205 -6.02 12.27 -0.76
C ARG A 205 -7.03 11.63 -1.69
N ALA A 206 -6.65 11.35 -2.94
CA ALA A 206 -7.52 10.71 -3.93
C ALA A 206 -7.99 9.32 -3.47
N GLY A 207 -7.07 8.50 -2.94
CA GLY A 207 -7.39 7.12 -2.58
C GLY A 207 -7.74 6.24 -3.79
N GLU A 208 -8.02 4.96 -3.57
CA GLU A 208 -8.07 3.95 -4.65
C GLU A 208 -9.25 4.11 -5.63
N GLY A 209 -10.42 4.54 -5.13
CA GLY A 209 -11.65 4.68 -5.94
C GLY A 209 -11.86 6.05 -6.58
N SER A 210 -10.87 6.95 -6.52
CA SER A 210 -11.03 8.31 -7.08
C SER A 210 -10.99 8.32 -8.61
N PRO A 211 -11.86 9.11 -9.26
CA PRO A 211 -11.80 9.31 -10.71
C PRO A 211 -10.50 9.99 -11.17
N GLU A 212 -9.77 10.65 -10.26
CA GLU A 212 -8.49 11.30 -10.58
C GLU A 212 -7.43 10.33 -11.08
N TRP A 213 -7.54 9.02 -10.81
CA TRP A 213 -6.65 8.02 -11.38
C TRP A 213 -6.84 7.80 -12.88
N ASN A 214 -7.95 8.26 -13.46
CA ASN A 214 -8.35 7.93 -14.84
C ASN A 214 -8.24 6.42 -15.13
N ARG A 215 -8.64 5.60 -14.16
CA ARG A 215 -8.53 4.13 -14.20
C ARG A 215 -9.92 3.51 -14.12
N ASP A 216 -10.21 2.53 -14.96
CA ASP A 216 -11.46 1.76 -14.90
C ASP A 216 -11.40 0.58 -13.90
N ALA A 217 -12.54 -0.06 -13.64
CA ALA A 217 -12.65 -1.15 -12.67
C ALA A 217 -11.88 -2.43 -13.06
N ALA A 218 -11.59 -2.62 -14.35
CA ALA A 218 -10.75 -3.70 -14.86
C ALA A 218 -9.25 -3.36 -14.73
N GLY A 219 -8.94 -2.11 -14.41
CA GLY A 219 -7.61 -1.63 -14.11
C GLY A 219 -6.92 -0.92 -15.27
N ASN A 220 -7.63 -0.62 -16.36
CA ASN A 220 -7.08 0.07 -17.52
C ASN A 220 -7.10 1.58 -17.30
N PHE A 221 -6.03 2.25 -17.70
CA PHE A 221 -5.98 3.70 -17.69
C PHE A 221 -6.57 4.28 -18.98
N GLN A 222 -7.52 5.20 -18.83
CA GLN A 222 -8.09 6.01 -19.91
C GLN A 222 -7.25 7.27 -20.19
N GLY A 223 -6.38 7.64 -19.25
CA GLY A 223 -5.48 8.78 -19.33
C GLY A 223 -4.50 8.80 -18.16
N ARG A 224 -3.62 9.80 -18.12
CA ARG A 224 -2.72 10.03 -16.97
C ARG A 224 -3.53 10.46 -15.74
N PRO A 225 -3.09 10.14 -14.51
CA PRO A 225 -3.72 10.67 -13.31
C PRO A 225 -3.75 12.21 -13.31
N LEU A 226 -4.72 12.79 -12.61
CA LEU A 226 -4.93 14.23 -12.45
C LEU A 226 -4.95 14.59 -10.96
N GLY A 227 -4.96 15.90 -10.64
CA GLY A 227 -5.19 16.38 -9.27
C GLY A 227 -4.23 15.81 -8.22
N GLU A 228 -4.78 15.37 -7.09
CA GLU A 228 -4.04 14.79 -5.97
C GLU A 228 -3.43 13.43 -6.35
N ALA A 229 -4.10 12.64 -7.20
CA ALA A 229 -3.53 11.38 -7.71
C ALA A 229 -2.26 11.62 -8.54
N ALA A 230 -2.25 12.65 -9.39
CA ALA A 230 -1.06 13.05 -10.14
C ALA A 230 0.05 13.53 -9.21
N ALA A 231 -0.27 14.36 -8.22
CA ALA A 231 0.70 14.85 -7.25
C ALA A 231 1.36 13.69 -6.47
N ALA A 232 0.56 12.70 -6.03
CA ALA A 232 1.06 11.51 -5.36
C ALA A 232 1.94 10.64 -6.27
N LEU A 233 1.57 10.47 -7.54
CA LEU A 233 2.38 9.76 -8.53
C LEU A 233 3.74 10.43 -8.72
N GLU A 234 3.74 11.74 -8.99
CA GLU A 234 4.98 12.49 -9.24
C GLU A 234 5.89 12.52 -8.00
N ALA A 235 5.31 12.62 -6.81
CA ALA A 235 6.05 12.55 -5.56
C ALA A 235 6.69 11.16 -5.36
N PHE A 236 5.95 10.10 -5.63
CA PHE A 236 6.48 8.74 -5.56
C PHE A 236 7.58 8.50 -6.62
N VAL A 237 7.43 9.10 -7.79
CA VAL A 237 8.46 9.10 -8.84
C VAL A 237 9.73 9.84 -8.41
N GLN A 238 9.58 10.99 -7.75
CA GLN A 238 10.70 11.77 -7.22
C GLN A 238 11.49 11.00 -6.16
N LEU A 239 10.82 10.15 -5.36
CA LEU A 239 11.48 9.28 -4.39
C LEU A 239 12.51 8.35 -5.07
N PHE A 240 12.18 7.78 -6.23
CA PHE A 240 13.12 6.93 -6.98
C PHE A 240 14.38 7.68 -7.40
N ALA A 241 14.23 8.97 -7.71
CA ALA A 241 15.33 9.84 -8.10
C ALA A 241 16.06 10.48 -6.90
N GLY A 242 15.65 10.18 -5.65
CA GLY A 242 16.18 10.82 -4.45
C GLY A 242 15.92 12.33 -4.40
N ARG A 243 14.88 12.80 -5.08
CA ARG A 243 14.51 14.21 -5.14
C ARG A 243 13.44 14.53 -4.08
N PRO A 244 13.51 15.72 -3.44
CA PRO A 244 12.51 16.12 -2.46
C PRO A 244 11.17 16.38 -3.13
N SER A 245 10.09 16.08 -2.41
CA SER A 245 8.71 16.39 -2.81
C SER A 245 7.91 16.89 -1.62
N PRO A 246 7.09 17.95 -1.75
CA PRO A 246 6.20 18.39 -0.67
C PRO A 246 5.18 17.34 -0.22
N ALA A 247 4.83 16.37 -1.08
CA ALA A 247 3.92 15.28 -0.73
C ALA A 247 4.63 14.08 -0.08
N LEU A 248 5.97 14.12 0.04
CA LEU A 248 6.76 13.18 0.82
C LEU A 248 7.14 13.84 2.15
N GLU A 249 6.40 13.51 3.18
CA GLU A 249 6.63 14.00 4.53
C GLU A 249 7.54 13.02 5.31
N ASN A 250 8.21 13.53 6.35
CA ASN A 250 8.86 12.70 7.37
C ASN A 250 8.21 13.03 8.71
N TRP A 251 7.51 12.07 9.30
CA TRP A 251 6.71 12.29 10.50
C TRP A 251 7.53 11.97 11.74
N GLN A 252 7.36 12.81 12.76
CA GLN A 252 7.90 12.57 14.09
C GLN A 252 6.88 11.78 14.93
N ALA A 253 7.32 11.11 16.00
CA ALA A 253 6.45 10.26 16.83
C ALA A 253 5.21 10.96 17.43
N GLN A 254 5.20 12.30 17.49
CA GLN A 254 4.09 13.10 18.04
C GLN A 254 3.09 13.61 16.97
N SER A 255 3.12 13.06 15.76
CA SER A 255 2.30 13.55 14.64
C SER A 255 0.81 13.17 14.75
N LEU A 256 0.43 12.29 15.68
CA LEU A 256 -0.94 11.79 15.91
C LEU A 256 -1.35 11.77 17.38
#